data_AF-A0A218VD34-F1
#
_entry.id   AF-A0A218VD34-F1
#
_cell.length_a   1.000
_cell.length_b   1.000
_cell.length_c   1.000
_cell.angle_alpha   90.00
_cell.angle_beta   90.00
_cell.angle_gamma   90.00
#
_symmetry.space_group_name_H-M   'P 1'
#
loop_
_entity.id
_entity.type
_entity.pdbx_description
1 polymer ?
#
loop_
_entity_poly.entity_id
_entity_poly.type
_entity_poly.pdbx_seq_one_letter_code
_entity_poly.pdbx_strand_id
1 'polypeptide(L)'
;MHPVFQSSRRDFTFGPWKLSAARTHIMKSAQAERLADELHMPSLPEMMFGDNVLRIQHDHGFGIEFNATDALKCVNNCQGMIKVACAAEWQESRSEAEHSKEVVRPYDWTYTTDYKGTLLGDTATLKVVPTTEHINTEKLKAREQIMFFEEVLLFEDELHDHGVSSLSVKVRVMPSSFFVLLRFFLRVDGVLIRMNDTRLHHEADKTYMLREYTSRESKISNLKVIDATSLGWDTRVKGFIACFAIGCLCSILGSCLLWIPKKGLVLFAVFYTLGNIASIGSTMFLMGPMKQLKRMFEPTRLIATIVMLVSIQGVTLSSYKPGSNFHSSQLWLRMCLEWRKAGLALLFCILQFFAMAWYSISFIPYARDAVKKCVSVCLS
;
A
#
# COMPACT_ATOMS: atom_id res chain seq x y z
N MET A 1 -1.31 -19.66 20.56
CA MET A 1 -2.28 -19.33 21.62
C MET A 1 -3.23 -18.31 21.01
N HIS A 2 -4.32 -18.77 20.37
CA HIS A 2 -5.31 -17.88 19.78
C HIS A 2 -5.97 -17.07 20.90
N PRO A 3 -6.19 -15.75 20.74
CA PRO A 3 -6.89 -14.97 21.74
C PRO A 3 -8.28 -15.58 21.90
N VAL A 4 -8.59 -16.00 23.14
CA VAL A 4 -9.94 -16.47 23.49
C VAL A 4 -10.89 -15.32 23.19
N PHE A 5 -11.72 -15.46 22.16
CA PHE A 5 -12.78 -14.50 21.84
C PHE A 5 -13.71 -14.43 23.05
N GLN A 6 -13.55 -13.38 23.87
CA GLN A 6 -14.44 -13.13 24.98
C GLN A 6 -15.76 -12.62 24.41
N SER A 7 -16.85 -13.34 24.69
CA SER A 7 -18.17 -12.82 24.41
C SER A 7 -18.35 -11.51 25.15
N SER A 8 -18.74 -10.46 24.43
CA SER A 8 -18.93 -9.14 25.01
C SER A 8 -20.26 -8.60 24.53
N ARG A 9 -21.04 -8.12 25.49
CA ARG A 9 -22.27 -7.39 25.22
C ARG A 9 -22.09 -5.99 25.78
N ARG A 10 -22.29 -4.99 24.94
CA ARG A 10 -22.24 -3.59 25.34
C ARG A 10 -23.55 -2.93 24.94
N ASP A 11 -24.15 -2.29 25.93
CA ASP A 11 -25.35 -1.51 25.75
C ASP A 11 -25.02 -0.04 26.03
N PHE A 12 -25.57 0.87 25.22
CA PHE A 12 -25.44 2.30 25.38
C PHE A 12 -26.80 2.96 25.12
N THR A 13 -27.17 3.94 25.95
CA THR A 13 -28.42 4.67 25.82
C THR A 13 -28.16 6.08 25.33
N PHE A 14 -28.84 6.47 24.25
CA PHE A 14 -28.79 7.78 23.63
C PHE A 14 -30.21 8.36 23.57
N GLY A 15 -30.58 9.17 24.56
CA GLY A 15 -31.95 9.64 24.70
C GLY A 15 -32.95 8.46 24.74
N PRO A 16 -33.96 8.41 23.85
CA PRO A 16 -34.93 7.31 23.78
C PRO A 16 -34.43 6.09 22.97
N TRP A 17 -33.17 6.10 22.53
CA TRP A 17 -32.55 5.02 21.75
C TRP A 17 -31.64 4.17 22.62
N LYS A 18 -31.87 2.85 22.59
CA LYS A 18 -30.98 1.85 23.17
C LYS A 18 -30.19 1.16 22.06
N LEU A 19 -28.88 1.31 22.10
CA LEU A 19 -27.93 0.63 21.22
C LEU A 19 -27.36 -0.58 21.96
N SER A 20 -27.52 -1.77 21.39
CA SER A 20 -27.02 -3.03 21.93
C SER A 20 -26.12 -3.69 20.89
N ALA A 21 -24.89 -3.98 21.27
CA ALA A 21 -23.94 -4.72 20.45
C ALA A 21 -23.54 -6.01 21.17
N ALA A 22 -23.76 -7.14 20.52
CA ALA A 22 -23.33 -8.45 20.97
C ALA A 22 -22.23 -8.99 20.05
N ARG A 23 -21.12 -9.41 20.65
CA ARG A 23 -20.05 -10.14 20.00
C ARG A 23 -19.88 -11.49 20.69
N THR A 24 -19.84 -12.55 19.91
CA THR A 24 -19.75 -13.94 20.35
C THR A 24 -18.71 -14.69 19.51
N HIS A 25 -18.61 -16.00 19.76
CA HIS A 25 -17.77 -16.90 19.00
C HIS A 25 -18.40 -17.25 17.64
N ILE A 26 -17.58 -17.80 16.75
CA ILE A 26 -18.00 -18.34 15.46
C ILE A 26 -18.97 -19.51 15.70
N MET A 27 -19.97 -19.62 14.84
CA MET A 27 -20.97 -20.69 14.90
C MET A 27 -20.31 -22.08 14.80
N LYS A 28 -20.85 -23.06 15.53
CA LYS A 28 -20.39 -24.45 15.44
C LYS A 28 -20.84 -25.08 14.12
N SER A 29 -20.06 -26.01 13.56
CA SER A 29 -20.31 -26.65 12.27
C SER A 29 -21.73 -27.23 12.14
N ALA A 30 -22.25 -27.90 13.17
CA ALA A 30 -23.60 -28.48 13.15
C ALA A 30 -24.74 -27.43 13.07
N GLN A 31 -24.53 -26.22 13.60
CA GLN A 31 -25.49 -25.13 13.47
C GLN A 31 -25.36 -24.44 12.10
N ALA A 32 -24.12 -24.34 11.60
CA ALA A 32 -23.83 -23.79 10.28
C ALA A 32 -24.46 -24.64 9.16
N GLU A 33 -24.34 -25.98 9.23
CA GLU A 33 -24.97 -26.90 8.27
C GLU A 33 -26.49 -26.75 8.24
N ARG A 34 -27.15 -26.70 9.42
CA ARG A 34 -28.60 -26.50 9.50
C ARG A 34 -29.04 -25.18 8.89
N LEU A 35 -28.30 -24.10 9.15
CA LEU A 35 -28.62 -22.80 8.58
C LEU A 35 -28.34 -22.75 7.07
N ALA A 36 -27.31 -23.46 6.59
CA ALA A 36 -27.05 -23.61 5.16
C ALA A 36 -28.24 -24.29 4.46
N ASP A 37 -28.76 -25.37 5.06
CA ASP A 37 -29.93 -26.09 4.56
C ASP A 37 -31.18 -25.18 4.55
N GLU A 38 -31.42 -24.43 5.62
CA GLU A 38 -32.53 -23.46 5.70
C GLU A 38 -32.43 -22.38 4.60
N LEU A 39 -31.22 -21.87 4.37
CA LEU A 39 -30.96 -20.83 3.37
C LEU A 39 -30.80 -21.39 1.95
N HIS A 40 -30.87 -22.71 1.76
CA HIS A 40 -30.65 -23.41 0.49
C HIS A 40 -29.29 -23.07 -0.16
N MET A 41 -28.26 -22.91 0.67
CA MET A 41 -26.88 -22.60 0.26
C MET A 41 -25.98 -23.83 0.37
N PRO A 42 -25.01 -24.03 -0.53
CA PRO A 42 -24.09 -25.17 -0.48
C PRO A 42 -23.16 -25.12 0.75
N SER A 43 -22.77 -23.92 1.17
CA SER A 43 -21.93 -23.68 2.34
C SER A 43 -22.16 -22.26 2.86
N LEU A 44 -21.83 -22.05 4.13
CA LEU A 44 -21.77 -20.72 4.74
C LEU A 44 -20.34 -20.19 4.76
N PRO A 45 -20.15 -18.87 4.96
CA PRO A 45 -18.84 -18.29 5.22
C PRO A 45 -18.07 -19.03 6.30
N GLU A 46 -16.76 -19.22 6.11
CA GLU A 46 -15.89 -19.92 7.07
C GLU A 46 -15.99 -19.35 8.50
N MET A 47 -16.00 -18.02 8.63
CA MET A 47 -16.14 -17.32 9.89
C MET A 47 -17.51 -16.66 9.99
N MET A 48 -18.55 -17.44 10.29
CA MET A 48 -19.89 -16.92 10.50
C MET A 48 -20.23 -16.71 11.98
N PHE A 49 -20.63 -15.49 12.34
CA PHE A 49 -21.00 -15.13 13.70
C PHE A 49 -22.53 -14.97 13.83
N GLY A 50 -23.23 -16.08 14.07
CA GLY A 50 -24.70 -16.07 14.08
C GLY A 50 -25.34 -15.28 15.21
N ASP A 51 -24.71 -15.28 16.39
CA ASP A 51 -25.22 -14.54 17.56
C ASP A 51 -24.71 -13.09 17.61
N ASN A 52 -23.88 -12.68 16.64
CA ASN A 52 -23.45 -11.29 16.54
C ASN A 52 -24.60 -10.42 16.02
N VAL A 53 -24.93 -9.40 16.80
CA VAL A 53 -25.98 -8.46 16.44
C VAL A 53 -25.62 -7.05 16.89
N LEU A 54 -25.86 -6.09 16.01
CA LEU A 54 -25.95 -4.68 16.37
C LEU A 54 -27.42 -4.27 16.26
N ARG A 55 -28.03 -3.93 17.39
CA ARG A 55 -29.44 -3.55 17.49
C ARG A 55 -29.57 -2.10 17.98
N ILE A 56 -30.41 -1.33 17.31
CA ILE A 56 -30.80 0.02 17.67
C ILE A 56 -32.30 0.01 17.87
N GLN A 57 -32.75 0.14 19.11
CA GLN A 57 -34.15 0.04 19.47
C GLN A 57 -34.60 1.34 20.14
N HIS A 58 -35.76 1.84 19.74
CA HIS A 58 -36.43 2.95 20.39
C HIS A 58 -37.26 2.44 21.57
N ASP A 59 -37.49 3.27 22.58
CA ASP A 59 -38.34 2.93 23.73
C ASP A 59 -39.77 2.50 23.35
N HIS A 60 -40.25 2.95 22.18
CA HIS A 60 -41.57 2.58 21.64
C HIS A 60 -41.58 1.21 20.92
N GLY A 61 -40.50 0.45 21.00
CA GLY A 61 -40.41 -0.92 20.48
C GLY A 61 -39.99 -1.05 19.01
N PHE A 62 -40.03 0.03 18.22
CA PHE A 62 -39.52 0.02 16.85
C PHE A 62 -38.00 0.19 16.79
N GLY A 63 -37.36 -0.29 15.74
CA GLY A 63 -35.92 -0.19 15.62
C GLY A 63 -35.35 -0.77 14.33
N ILE A 64 -34.04 -0.94 14.32
CA ILE A 64 -33.30 -1.60 13.26
C ILE A 64 -32.21 -2.48 13.87
N GLU A 65 -32.00 -3.66 13.31
CA GLU A 65 -30.89 -4.52 13.67
C GLU A 65 -30.09 -4.98 12.45
N PHE A 66 -28.86 -5.38 12.72
CA PHE A 66 -27.93 -5.92 11.75
C PHE A 66 -27.45 -7.26 12.25
N ASN A 67 -27.78 -8.32 11.51
CA ASN A 67 -27.42 -9.69 11.82
C ASN A 67 -26.87 -10.39 10.56
N ALA A 68 -26.12 -11.48 10.75
CA ALA A 68 -25.52 -12.23 9.64
C ALA A 68 -26.56 -13.02 8.85
N THR A 69 -27.53 -13.63 9.53
CA THR A 69 -28.52 -14.53 8.93
C THR A 69 -29.41 -13.83 7.90
N ASP A 70 -29.95 -12.66 8.22
CA ASP A 70 -30.78 -11.88 7.29
C ASP A 70 -29.94 -11.29 6.16
N ALA A 71 -28.66 -10.97 6.43
CA ALA A 71 -27.75 -10.56 5.37
C ALA A 71 -27.52 -11.68 4.35
N LEU A 72 -27.39 -12.93 4.82
CA LEU A 72 -27.26 -14.11 3.97
C LEU A 72 -28.57 -14.41 3.21
N LYS A 73 -29.75 -14.18 3.79
CA LYS A 73 -31.02 -14.30 3.03
C LYS A 73 -31.10 -13.38 1.81
N CYS A 74 -30.41 -12.23 1.86
CA CYS A 74 -30.32 -11.30 0.74
C CYS A 74 -29.26 -11.69 -0.30
N VAL A 75 -28.46 -12.74 -0.05
CA VAL A 75 -27.52 -13.25 -1.05
C VAL A 75 -28.34 -13.92 -2.16
N ASN A 76 -28.01 -13.55 -3.39
CA ASN A 76 -28.82 -13.89 -4.55
C ASN A 76 -28.65 -15.38 -4.90
N ASN A 77 -29.53 -16.24 -4.39
CA ASN A 77 -29.50 -17.68 -4.65
C ASN A 77 -29.84 -18.05 -6.11
N CYS A 78 -30.24 -17.11 -6.98
CA CYS A 78 -30.85 -17.43 -8.28
C CYS A 78 -30.50 -16.53 -9.48
N GLN A 79 -29.52 -15.62 -9.41
CA GLN A 79 -29.11 -14.86 -10.60
C GLN A 79 -27.67 -15.17 -11.02
N GLY A 80 -27.55 -16.15 -11.90
CA GLY A 80 -26.35 -16.38 -12.68
C GLY A 80 -26.03 -15.17 -13.55
N MET A 81 -24.91 -14.51 -13.26
CA MET A 81 -24.18 -13.67 -14.24
C MET A 81 -22.72 -13.35 -13.87
N ILE A 82 -22.16 -13.93 -12.79
CA ILE A 82 -20.72 -13.74 -12.45
C ILE A 82 -19.89 -14.99 -12.83
N LYS A 83 -20.21 -15.64 -13.95
CA LYS A 83 -19.52 -16.89 -14.35
C LYS A 83 -19.01 -17.00 -15.79
N VAL A 84 -18.93 -15.92 -16.57
CA VAL A 84 -18.39 -16.04 -17.95
C VAL A 84 -16.98 -15.46 -18.11
N ALA A 85 -16.52 -14.54 -17.24
CA ALA A 85 -15.16 -14.01 -17.35
C ALA A 85 -14.19 -14.60 -16.32
N CYS A 86 -14.61 -14.71 -15.06
CA CYS A 86 -13.70 -15.12 -13.98
C CYS A 86 -13.44 -16.64 -13.98
N ALA A 87 -14.45 -17.46 -14.28
CA ALA A 87 -14.31 -18.92 -14.19
C ALA A 87 -13.38 -19.53 -15.26
N ALA A 88 -13.21 -18.88 -16.41
CA ALA A 88 -12.27 -19.32 -17.44
C ALA A 88 -10.81 -19.11 -16.98
N GLU A 89 -10.49 -17.93 -16.44
CA GLU A 89 -9.16 -17.63 -15.87
C GLU A 89 -8.89 -18.44 -14.58
N TRP A 90 -9.93 -18.68 -13.76
CA TRP A 90 -9.84 -19.51 -12.55
C TRP A 90 -9.62 -20.99 -12.89
N GLN A 91 -10.25 -21.52 -13.95
CA GLN A 91 -10.03 -22.89 -14.42
C GLN A 91 -8.67 -23.06 -15.11
N GLU A 92 -8.17 -22.07 -15.84
CA GLU A 92 -6.82 -22.11 -16.43
C GLU A 92 -5.71 -22.20 -15.38
N SER A 93 -5.94 -21.67 -14.16
CA SER A 93 -5.00 -21.80 -13.05
C SER A 93 -4.93 -23.21 -12.42
N ARG A 94 -5.91 -24.09 -12.71
CA ARG A 94 -5.93 -25.49 -12.24
C ARG A 94 -5.51 -26.46 -13.34
N SER A 95 -4.27 -26.34 -13.81
CA SER A 95 -3.56 -27.52 -14.31
C SER A 95 -3.11 -28.35 -13.11
N GLU A 96 -3.54 -29.63 -13.08
CA GLU A 96 -3.16 -30.67 -12.09
C GLU A 96 -3.97 -30.71 -10.78
N ALA A 97 -5.19 -31.26 -10.84
CA ALA A 97 -5.68 -32.24 -9.85
C ALA A 97 -6.99 -32.88 -10.34
N GLU A 98 -6.96 -34.18 -10.60
CA GLU A 98 -8.14 -35.00 -10.84
C GLU A 98 -9.02 -35.03 -9.57
N HIS A 99 -10.26 -34.51 -9.64
CA HIS A 99 -11.44 -35.10 -8.99
C HIS A 99 -12.73 -34.40 -9.43
N SER A 100 -13.70 -35.23 -9.86
CA SER A 100 -15.14 -35.00 -10.02
C SER A 100 -15.63 -33.70 -10.68
N LYS A 101 -16.03 -33.82 -11.96
CA LYS A 101 -16.94 -32.90 -12.66
C LYS A 101 -18.36 -33.03 -12.09
N GLU A 102 -18.60 -32.58 -10.87
CA GLU A 102 -19.98 -32.33 -10.43
C GLU A 102 -20.45 -30.99 -10.97
N VAL A 103 -21.66 -31.00 -11.54
CA VAL A 103 -22.33 -29.84 -12.12
C VAL A 103 -22.65 -28.86 -10.99
N VAL A 104 -21.72 -27.95 -10.72
CA VAL A 104 -21.87 -26.87 -9.73
C VAL A 104 -23.06 -26.00 -10.14
N ARG A 105 -24.16 -26.11 -9.39
CA ARG A 105 -25.30 -25.19 -9.49
C ARG A 105 -24.79 -23.74 -9.49
N PRO A 106 -25.39 -22.82 -10.26
CA PRO A 106 -24.94 -21.43 -10.34
C PRO A 106 -25.18 -20.73 -9.00
N TYR A 107 -24.22 -20.86 -8.08
CA TYR A 107 -24.19 -20.23 -6.77
C TYR A 107 -23.14 -19.12 -6.76
N ASP A 108 -23.47 -17.99 -6.15
CA ASP A 108 -22.51 -16.90 -5.93
C ASP A 108 -21.71 -17.20 -4.66
N TRP A 109 -20.55 -17.83 -4.84
CA TRP A 109 -19.59 -18.13 -3.77
C TRP A 109 -19.00 -16.87 -3.11
N THR A 110 -19.29 -15.67 -3.63
CA THR A 110 -18.78 -14.42 -3.09
C THR A 110 -19.62 -13.86 -1.94
N TYR A 111 -20.77 -14.47 -1.65
CA TYR A 111 -21.72 -14.02 -0.62
C TYR A 111 -22.12 -12.54 -0.77
N THR A 112 -22.23 -12.05 -2.02
CA THR A 112 -22.62 -10.65 -2.27
C THR A 112 -24.03 -10.40 -1.76
N THR A 113 -24.15 -9.46 -0.82
CA THR A 113 -25.42 -9.07 -0.20
C THR A 113 -25.72 -7.58 -0.40
N ASP A 114 -27.00 -7.27 -0.65
CA ASP A 114 -27.54 -5.90 -0.70
C ASP A 114 -28.31 -5.53 0.57
N TYR A 115 -28.04 -6.25 1.67
CA TYR A 115 -28.66 -6.06 2.97
C TYR A 115 -28.55 -4.62 3.51
N LYS A 116 -29.68 -4.09 3.99
CA LYS A 116 -29.84 -2.70 4.46
C LYS A 116 -30.29 -2.61 5.93
N GLY A 117 -30.15 -3.70 6.68
CA GLY A 117 -30.65 -3.83 8.05
C GLY A 117 -32.09 -4.34 8.12
N THR A 118 -32.38 -5.11 9.17
CA THR A 118 -33.70 -5.68 9.47
C THR A 118 -34.47 -4.70 10.33
N LEU A 119 -35.69 -4.34 9.91
CA LEU A 119 -36.54 -3.42 10.67
C LEU A 119 -37.25 -4.19 11.79
N LEU A 120 -37.22 -3.64 12.99
CA LEU A 120 -37.86 -4.19 14.18
C LEU A 120 -39.13 -3.41 14.52
N GLY A 121 -40.13 -4.12 15.05
CA GLY A 121 -41.32 -3.53 15.66
C GLY A 121 -42.59 -4.38 15.48
N ASP A 122 -43.25 -4.71 16.59
CA ASP A 122 -44.50 -5.50 16.58
C ASP A 122 -45.74 -4.64 16.34
N THR A 123 -45.76 -3.41 16.90
CA THR A 123 -46.90 -2.47 16.85
C THR A 123 -46.63 -1.21 16.05
N ALA A 124 -45.39 -0.72 16.07
CA ALA A 124 -44.93 0.41 15.26
C ALA A 124 -43.69 -0.03 14.48
N THR A 125 -43.63 0.25 13.18
CA THR A 125 -42.49 -0.08 12.31
C THR A 125 -41.98 1.17 11.61
N LEU A 126 -40.68 1.19 11.30
CA LEU A 126 -40.08 2.27 10.53
C LEU A 126 -40.57 2.22 9.08
N LYS A 127 -41.27 3.27 8.63
CA LYS A 127 -41.71 3.39 7.24
C LYS A 127 -40.56 3.92 6.37
N VAL A 128 -40.12 3.13 5.39
CA VAL A 128 -39.10 3.54 4.43
C VAL A 128 -39.74 4.41 3.35
N VAL A 129 -39.30 5.66 3.23
CA VAL A 129 -39.79 6.62 2.22
C VAL A 129 -38.61 7.14 1.41
N PRO A 130 -38.71 7.25 0.07
CA PRO A 130 -37.68 7.87 -0.75
C PRO A 130 -37.49 9.35 -0.38
N THR A 131 -36.25 9.81 -0.32
CA THR A 131 -35.89 11.22 -0.03
C THR A 131 -34.75 11.68 -0.92
N THR A 132 -34.69 12.98 -1.16
CA THR A 132 -33.56 13.66 -1.83
C THR A 132 -32.52 14.18 -0.84
N GLU A 133 -32.76 14.07 0.47
CA GLU A 133 -31.82 14.48 1.50
C GLU A 133 -30.65 13.48 1.58
N HIS A 134 -29.43 13.99 1.49
CA HIS A 134 -28.20 13.19 1.65
C HIS A 134 -27.60 13.37 3.04
N ILE A 135 -26.82 12.38 3.47
CA ILE A 135 -26.10 12.47 4.74
C ILE A 135 -25.03 13.56 4.61
N ASN A 136 -25.11 14.59 5.45
CA ASN A 136 -24.16 15.70 5.42
C ASN A 136 -22.78 15.25 5.92
N THR A 137 -21.88 14.98 4.98
CA THR A 137 -20.51 14.53 5.28
C THR A 137 -19.66 15.57 6.00
N GLU A 138 -19.98 16.86 5.91
CA GLU A 138 -19.23 17.92 6.60
C GLU A 138 -19.50 17.86 8.11
N LYS A 139 -20.74 17.61 8.51
CA LYS A 139 -21.10 17.37 9.91
C LYS A 139 -20.37 16.15 10.48
N LEU A 140 -20.23 15.08 9.69
CA LEU A 140 -19.47 13.88 10.11
C LEU A 140 -17.95 14.12 10.23
N LYS A 141 -17.41 15.16 9.60
CA LYS A 141 -16.00 15.58 9.75
C LYS A 141 -15.77 16.44 10.99
N ALA A 142 -16.83 16.99 11.59
CA ALA A 142 -16.72 17.75 12.83
C ALA A 142 -16.13 16.86 13.94
N ARG A 143 -15.21 17.42 14.72
CA ARG A 143 -14.55 16.70 15.82
C ARG A 143 -15.41 16.78 17.07
N GLU A 144 -16.47 15.99 17.11
CA GLU A 144 -17.22 15.73 18.35
C GLU A 144 -16.60 14.56 19.11
N GLN A 145 -16.74 14.57 20.44
CA GLN A 145 -16.28 13.46 21.28
C GLN A 145 -17.15 12.23 21.03
N ILE A 146 -16.52 11.12 20.66
CA ILE A 146 -17.20 9.84 20.48
C ILE A 146 -17.51 9.27 21.87
N MET A 147 -18.79 9.24 22.24
CA MET A 147 -19.24 8.69 23.53
C MET A 147 -19.25 7.16 23.50
N PHE A 148 -19.63 6.58 22.35
CA PHE A 148 -19.72 5.15 22.17
C PHE A 148 -19.25 4.77 20.75
N PHE A 149 -18.38 3.77 20.67
CA PHE A 149 -17.90 3.20 19.42
C PHE A 149 -17.88 1.68 19.53
N GLU A 150 -18.54 1.01 18.59
CA GLU A 150 -18.54 -0.43 18.52
C GLU A 150 -18.50 -0.92 17.07
N GLU A 151 -17.68 -1.93 16.82
CA GLU A 151 -17.56 -2.61 15.53
C GLU A 151 -17.92 -4.09 15.68
N VAL A 152 -18.90 -4.59 14.95
CA VAL A 152 -19.34 -5.99 15.01
C VAL A 152 -19.10 -6.62 13.65
N LEU A 153 -18.29 -7.68 13.62
CA LEU A 153 -18.08 -8.52 12.43
C LEU A 153 -19.25 -9.51 12.34
N LEU A 154 -19.93 -9.59 11.20
CA LEU A 154 -21.08 -10.49 11.01
C LEU A 154 -20.64 -11.80 10.38
N PHE A 155 -19.90 -11.73 9.28
CA PHE A 155 -19.25 -12.88 8.68
C PHE A 155 -17.98 -12.49 7.93
N GLU A 156 -17.09 -13.46 7.75
CA GLU A 156 -15.88 -13.34 6.93
C GLU A 156 -15.57 -14.69 6.25
N ASP A 157 -15.06 -14.64 5.04
CA ASP A 157 -14.68 -15.79 4.21
C ASP A 157 -13.44 -15.45 3.37
N GLU A 158 -12.46 -16.35 3.30
CA GLU A 158 -11.22 -16.13 2.55
C GLU A 158 -11.30 -16.62 1.09
N LEU A 159 -12.48 -17.05 0.62
CA LEU A 159 -12.73 -17.54 -0.74
C LEU A 159 -11.71 -18.62 -1.16
N HIS A 160 -11.33 -19.50 -0.23
CA HIS A 160 -10.29 -20.52 -0.41
C HIS A 160 -8.93 -19.93 -0.84
N ASP A 161 -8.42 -18.94 -0.11
CA ASP A 161 -7.15 -18.22 -0.38
C ASP A 161 -7.13 -17.36 -1.65
N HIS A 162 -8.27 -17.19 -2.33
CA HIS A 162 -8.38 -16.41 -3.58
C HIS A 162 -8.97 -15.01 -3.38
N GLY A 163 -9.17 -14.59 -2.13
CA GLY A 163 -9.68 -13.25 -1.84
C GLY A 163 -10.13 -13.07 -0.41
N VAL A 164 -11.08 -12.15 -0.22
CA VAL A 164 -11.78 -11.97 1.05
C VAL A 164 -13.19 -11.44 0.79
N SER A 165 -14.17 -12.02 1.47
CA SER A 165 -15.55 -11.53 1.57
C SER A 165 -15.85 -11.28 3.04
N SER A 166 -16.10 -10.03 3.41
CA SER A 166 -16.38 -9.68 4.81
C SER A 166 -17.55 -8.71 4.93
N LEU A 167 -18.39 -8.94 5.94
CA LEU A 167 -19.50 -8.07 6.32
C LEU A 167 -19.31 -7.61 7.75
N SER A 168 -19.14 -6.30 7.93
CA SER A 168 -18.98 -5.69 9.26
C SER A 168 -19.90 -4.49 9.43
N VAL A 169 -20.35 -4.25 10.65
CA VAL A 169 -21.16 -3.10 11.02
C VAL A 169 -20.46 -2.30 12.12
N LYS A 170 -20.36 -0.99 11.96
CA LYS A 170 -19.73 -0.08 12.93
C LYS A 170 -20.70 1.01 13.33
N VAL A 171 -20.73 1.36 14.60
CA VAL A 171 -21.52 2.48 15.11
C VAL A 171 -20.64 3.46 15.87
N ARG A 172 -20.92 4.75 15.65
CA ARG A 172 -20.34 5.89 16.39
C ARG A 172 -21.48 6.73 16.93
N VAL A 173 -21.49 6.94 18.24
CA VAL A 173 -22.46 7.81 18.91
C VAL A 173 -21.74 9.07 19.40
N MET A 174 -22.28 10.21 18.98
CA MET A 174 -21.89 11.56 19.39
C MET A 174 -22.97 12.13 20.32
N PRO A 175 -22.70 13.23 21.05
CA PRO A 175 -23.71 13.85 21.92
C PRO A 175 -24.98 14.29 21.19
N SER A 176 -24.87 14.68 19.93
CA SER A 176 -25.96 15.24 19.12
C SER A 176 -26.57 14.25 18.11
N SER A 177 -25.87 13.15 17.81
CA SER A 177 -26.20 12.28 16.67
C SER A 177 -25.54 10.91 16.79
N PHE A 178 -26.01 9.94 16.02
CA PHE A 178 -25.29 8.69 15.82
C PHE A 178 -25.18 8.33 14.33
N PHE A 179 -24.12 7.61 14.00
CA PHE A 179 -23.79 7.16 12.66
C PHE A 179 -23.45 5.67 12.66
N VAL A 180 -24.10 4.93 11.77
CA VAL A 180 -23.85 3.50 11.55
C VAL A 180 -23.37 3.29 10.12
N LEU A 181 -22.35 2.46 9.97
CA LEU A 181 -21.84 2.00 8.68
C LEU A 181 -21.86 0.47 8.67
N LEU A 182 -22.75 -0.10 7.90
CA LEU A 182 -22.68 -1.50 7.47
C LEU A 182 -21.88 -1.54 6.16
N ARG A 183 -20.81 -2.31 6.13
CA ARG A 183 -19.94 -2.47 4.97
C ARG A 183 -19.80 -3.94 4.63
N PHE A 184 -20.24 -4.28 3.44
CA PHE A 184 -19.83 -5.49 2.73
C PHE A 184 -18.61 -5.16 1.88
N PHE A 185 -17.54 -5.92 2.04
CA PHE A 185 -16.32 -5.78 1.27
C PHE A 185 -15.97 -7.13 0.63
N LEU A 186 -15.82 -7.11 -0.68
CA LEU A 186 -15.42 -8.26 -1.48
C LEU A 186 -14.20 -7.89 -2.30
N ARG A 187 -13.14 -8.68 -2.16
CA ARG A 187 -11.96 -8.64 -3.02
C ARG A 187 -11.76 -10.04 -3.57
N VAL A 188 -11.76 -10.16 -4.90
CA VAL A 188 -11.33 -11.36 -5.59
C VAL A 188 -9.99 -11.04 -6.23
N ASP A 189 -8.95 -11.72 -5.82
CA ASP A 189 -7.58 -11.38 -6.20
C ASP A 189 -7.38 -11.47 -7.72
N GLY A 190 -6.77 -10.43 -8.31
CA GLY A 190 -6.60 -10.29 -9.76
C GLY A 190 -7.84 -9.90 -10.57
N VAL A 191 -9.05 -10.05 -10.01
CA VAL A 191 -10.31 -9.93 -10.76
C VAL A 191 -11.04 -8.61 -10.48
N LEU A 192 -11.61 -8.45 -9.28
CA LEU A 192 -12.48 -7.33 -8.95
C LEU A 192 -12.48 -6.99 -7.46
N ILE A 193 -12.86 -5.75 -7.18
CA ILE A 193 -13.18 -5.27 -5.83
C ILE A 193 -14.61 -4.73 -5.87
N ARG A 194 -15.42 -5.17 -4.91
CA ARG A 194 -16.79 -4.70 -4.70
C ARG A 194 -16.97 -4.28 -3.25
N MET A 195 -17.70 -3.19 -3.04
CA MET A 195 -18.00 -2.67 -1.73
C MET A 195 -19.44 -2.14 -1.70
N ASN A 196 -20.27 -2.71 -0.82
CA ASN A 196 -21.62 -2.23 -0.57
C ASN A 196 -21.66 -1.59 0.81
N ASP A 197 -21.88 -0.28 0.84
CA ASP A 197 -21.98 0.48 2.08
C ASP A 197 -23.44 0.90 2.32
N THR A 198 -24.00 0.51 3.46
CA THR A 198 -25.25 1.06 3.99
C THR A 198 -24.90 1.99 5.15
N ARG A 199 -25.14 3.29 4.96
CA ARG A 199 -24.93 4.34 5.96
C ARG A 199 -26.27 4.69 6.60
N LEU A 200 -26.32 4.76 7.92
CA LEU A 200 -27.47 5.24 8.68
C LEU A 200 -27.04 6.41 9.55
N HIS A 201 -27.76 7.52 9.50
CA HIS A 201 -27.50 8.71 10.29
C HIS A 201 -28.77 9.21 10.95
N HIS A 202 -28.68 9.54 12.23
CA HIS A 202 -29.77 10.11 13.01
C HIS A 202 -29.25 11.29 13.85
N GLU A 203 -29.97 12.40 13.80
CA GLU A 203 -29.74 13.59 14.64
C GLU A 203 -30.82 13.61 15.72
N ALA A 204 -30.45 13.94 16.97
CA ALA A 204 -31.38 13.92 18.11
C ALA A 204 -32.60 14.82 17.92
N ASP A 205 -32.46 15.92 17.16
CA ASP A 205 -33.53 16.88 16.90
C ASP A 205 -34.53 16.40 15.84
N LYS A 206 -34.22 15.33 15.11
CA LYS A 206 -35.03 14.84 13.97
C LYS A 206 -35.83 13.60 14.36
N THR A 207 -37.05 13.50 13.83
CA THR A 207 -37.94 12.33 14.03
C THR A 207 -37.71 11.21 13.00
N TYR A 208 -36.69 11.33 12.16
CA TYR A 208 -36.37 10.39 11.10
C TYR A 208 -34.89 10.03 11.08
N MET A 209 -34.55 8.96 10.35
CA MET A 209 -33.18 8.57 10.06
C MET A 209 -32.94 8.62 8.56
N LEU A 210 -31.74 9.03 8.16
CA LEU A 210 -31.30 8.96 6.78
C LEU A 210 -30.55 7.66 6.56
N ARG A 211 -31.02 6.85 5.61
CA ARG A 211 -30.36 5.62 5.19
C ARG A 211 -29.91 5.73 3.74
N GLU A 212 -28.60 5.74 3.52
CA GLU A 212 -27.99 5.88 2.19
C GLU A 212 -27.23 4.59 1.83
N TYR A 213 -27.63 3.98 0.71
CA TYR A 213 -27.01 2.76 0.19
C TYR A 213 -26.16 3.10 -1.03
N THR A 214 -24.89 2.68 -1.02
CA THR A 214 -23.99 2.83 -2.17
C THR A 214 -23.33 1.50 -2.48
N SER A 215 -23.56 0.97 -3.68
CA SER A 215 -22.81 -0.16 -4.23
C SER A 215 -21.73 0.36 -5.17
N ARG A 216 -20.49 -0.10 -4.98
CA ARG A 216 -19.34 0.27 -5.80
C ARG A 216 -18.64 -1.01 -6.24
N GLU A 217 -18.37 -1.13 -7.53
CA GLU A 217 -17.58 -2.23 -8.06
C GLU A 217 -16.58 -1.71 -9.10
N SER A 218 -15.40 -2.31 -9.11
CA SER A 218 -14.39 -2.05 -10.14
C SER A 218 -13.54 -3.29 -10.35
N LYS A 219 -13.21 -3.57 -11.61
CA LYS A 219 -12.19 -4.56 -11.95
C LYS A 219 -10.82 -4.08 -11.47
N ILE A 220 -9.97 -5.01 -11.04
CA ILE A 220 -8.60 -4.69 -10.58
C ILE A 220 -7.77 -4.10 -11.72
N SER A 221 -8.03 -4.51 -12.97
CA SER A 221 -7.42 -3.92 -14.18
C SER A 221 -7.56 -2.39 -14.24
N ASN A 222 -8.70 -1.86 -13.80
CA ASN A 222 -9.02 -0.44 -13.88
C ASN A 222 -8.46 0.35 -12.68
N LEU A 223 -8.05 -0.36 -11.61
CA LEU A 223 -7.52 0.23 -10.38
C LEU A 223 -5.98 0.39 -10.41
N LYS A 224 -5.31 0.05 -11.52
CA LYS A 224 -3.84 0.16 -11.74
C LYS A 224 -3.29 1.60 -11.72
N VAL A 225 -4.00 2.57 -11.14
CA VAL A 225 -3.70 4.01 -11.22
C VAL A 225 -2.81 4.51 -10.06
N ILE A 226 -2.42 3.68 -9.08
CA ILE A 226 -1.61 4.16 -7.93
C ILE A 226 -0.09 3.93 -8.11
N ASP A 227 0.38 3.33 -9.21
CA ASP A 227 1.83 3.23 -9.50
C ASP A 227 2.40 4.41 -10.32
N ALA A 228 1.56 5.33 -10.79
CA ALA A 228 1.99 6.40 -11.71
C ALA A 228 2.98 7.42 -11.10
N THR A 229 3.09 7.51 -9.77
CA THR A 229 4.04 8.40 -9.08
C THR A 229 5.35 7.72 -8.67
N SER A 230 5.52 6.43 -8.95
CA SER A 230 6.75 5.71 -8.70
C SER A 230 7.14 4.89 -9.92
N LEU A 231 8.17 5.32 -10.64
CA LEU A 231 8.87 4.45 -11.61
C LEU A 231 9.03 3.06 -11.00
N GLY A 232 8.54 2.02 -11.67
CA GLY A 232 8.66 0.64 -11.18
C GLY A 232 10.13 0.30 -10.90
N TRP A 233 10.37 -0.60 -9.94
CA TRP A 233 11.74 -0.96 -9.53
C TRP A 233 12.61 -1.40 -10.72
N ASP A 234 12.02 -2.14 -11.67
CA ASP A 234 12.68 -2.55 -12.92
C ASP A 234 13.10 -1.34 -13.79
N THR A 235 12.23 -0.34 -13.95
CA THR A 235 12.53 0.88 -14.69
C THR A 235 13.59 1.74 -13.99
N ARG A 236 13.59 1.78 -12.65
CA ARG A 236 14.62 2.48 -11.85
C ARG A 236 15.99 1.85 -12.00
N VAL A 237 16.05 0.52 -12.02
CA VAL A 237 17.30 -0.22 -12.22
C VAL A 237 17.83 0.01 -13.63
N LYS A 238 16.98 -0.03 -14.67
CA LYS A 238 17.36 0.29 -16.05
C LYS A 238 17.90 1.71 -16.19
N GLY A 239 17.23 2.70 -15.59
CA GLY A 239 17.67 4.10 -15.57
C GLY A 239 19.00 4.30 -14.83
N PHE A 240 19.17 3.63 -13.69
CA PHE A 240 20.44 3.61 -12.94
C PHE A 240 21.58 3.03 -13.79
N ILE A 241 21.39 1.84 -14.39
CA ILE A 241 22.42 1.19 -15.21
C ILE A 241 22.83 2.07 -16.39
N ALA A 242 21.86 2.64 -17.12
CA ALA A 242 22.14 3.50 -18.26
C ALA A 242 22.93 4.76 -17.86
N CYS A 243 22.49 5.47 -16.81
CA CYS A 243 23.14 6.69 -16.35
C CYS A 243 24.53 6.42 -15.72
N PHE A 244 24.66 5.32 -14.97
CA PHE A 244 25.94 4.89 -14.41
C PHE A 244 26.93 4.49 -15.51
N ALA A 245 26.49 3.72 -16.53
CA ALA A 245 27.35 3.35 -17.66
C ALA A 245 27.84 4.58 -18.44
N ILE A 246 26.96 5.57 -18.69
CA ILE A 246 27.35 6.84 -19.32
C ILE A 246 28.36 7.61 -18.46
N GLY A 247 28.15 7.67 -17.14
CA GLY A 247 29.09 8.28 -16.20
C GLY A 247 30.47 7.61 -16.22
N CYS A 248 30.50 6.27 -16.22
CA CYS A 248 31.71 5.47 -16.33
C CYS A 248 32.44 5.74 -17.65
N LEU A 249 31.73 5.75 -18.78
CA LEU A 249 32.30 6.04 -20.10
C LEU A 249 32.91 7.44 -20.13
N CYS A 250 32.23 8.45 -19.58
CA CYS A 250 32.77 9.82 -19.50
C CYS A 250 34.04 9.89 -18.64
N SER A 251 34.10 9.19 -17.51
CA SER A 251 35.29 9.14 -16.65
C SER A 251 36.48 8.42 -17.29
N ILE A 252 36.22 7.34 -18.04
CA ILE A 252 37.25 6.61 -18.81
C ILE A 252 37.78 7.49 -19.94
N LEU A 253 36.87 8.11 -20.72
CA LEU A 253 37.24 9.03 -21.79
C LEU A 253 38.06 10.20 -21.25
N GLY A 254 37.64 10.81 -20.13
CA GLY A 254 38.42 11.84 -19.44
C GLY A 254 39.84 11.36 -19.13
N SER A 255 39.99 10.17 -18.55
CA SER A 255 41.28 9.56 -18.20
C SER A 255 42.17 9.28 -19.42
N CYS A 256 41.60 8.87 -20.55
CA CYS A 256 42.33 8.69 -21.81
C CYS A 256 42.81 10.04 -22.40
N LEU A 257 41.98 11.08 -22.30
CA LEU A 257 42.28 12.44 -22.79
C LEU A 257 43.40 13.14 -21.99
N LEU A 258 43.76 12.61 -20.81
CA LEU A 258 44.86 13.11 -19.98
C LEU A 258 46.22 13.07 -20.70
N TRP A 259 46.40 12.16 -21.66
CA TRP A 259 47.65 11.97 -22.40
C TRP A 259 47.81 12.90 -23.61
N ILE A 260 46.86 13.81 -23.86
CA ILE A 260 46.93 14.77 -24.97
C ILE A 260 47.68 16.04 -24.53
N PRO A 261 48.78 16.42 -25.21
CA PRO A 261 49.53 17.62 -24.87
C PRO A 261 48.71 18.91 -25.10
N LYS A 262 48.97 19.94 -24.27
CA LYS A 262 48.38 21.30 -24.27
C LYS A 262 46.91 21.44 -23.82
N LYS A 263 46.01 20.50 -24.13
CA LYS A 263 44.58 20.58 -23.75
C LYS A 263 44.07 19.42 -22.88
N GLY A 264 44.87 18.37 -22.68
CA GLY A 264 44.44 17.14 -22.00
C GLY A 264 44.02 17.33 -20.54
N LEU A 265 44.68 18.20 -19.77
CA LEU A 265 44.30 18.46 -18.37
C LEU A 265 42.90 19.08 -18.24
N VAL A 266 42.55 20.01 -19.14
CA VAL A 266 41.25 20.69 -19.13
C VAL A 266 40.14 19.74 -19.60
N LEU A 267 40.40 18.93 -20.63
CA LEU A 267 39.44 17.90 -21.08
C LEU A 267 39.24 16.82 -20.00
N PHE A 268 40.32 16.34 -19.37
CA PHE A 268 40.25 15.42 -18.24
C PHE A 268 39.37 15.98 -17.12
N ALA A 269 39.63 17.22 -16.71
CA ALA A 269 38.87 17.92 -15.68
C ALA A 269 37.35 17.97 -15.98
N VAL A 270 36.98 18.36 -17.19
CA VAL A 270 35.57 18.52 -17.59
C VAL A 270 34.88 17.17 -17.69
N PHE A 271 35.46 16.20 -18.39
CA PHE A 271 34.83 14.89 -18.58
C PHE A 271 34.78 14.06 -17.31
N TYR A 272 35.79 14.16 -16.44
CA TYR A 272 35.83 13.45 -15.16
C TYR A 272 34.83 14.02 -14.14
N THR A 273 34.66 15.34 -14.09
CA THR A 273 33.64 15.96 -13.23
C THR A 273 32.23 15.65 -13.70
N LEU A 274 31.98 15.73 -15.02
CA LEU A 274 30.70 15.35 -15.62
C LEU A 274 30.38 13.87 -15.40
N GLY A 275 31.36 12.98 -15.53
CA GLY A 275 31.21 11.54 -15.26
C GLY A 275 30.88 11.21 -13.81
N ASN A 276 31.48 11.94 -12.85
CA ASN A 276 31.17 11.77 -11.42
C ASN A 276 29.79 12.30 -11.04
N ILE A 277 29.38 13.46 -11.58
CA ILE A 277 28.03 14.01 -11.36
C ILE A 277 26.97 13.07 -11.95
N ALA A 278 27.17 12.58 -13.17
CA ALA A 278 26.26 11.60 -13.79
C ALA A 278 26.17 10.31 -12.97
N SER A 279 27.30 9.77 -12.52
CA SER A 279 27.35 8.59 -11.66
C SER A 279 26.61 8.78 -10.33
N ILE A 280 26.71 9.95 -9.70
CA ILE A 280 25.94 10.25 -8.47
C ILE A 280 24.46 10.50 -8.76
N GLY A 281 24.15 11.19 -9.86
CA GLY A 281 22.78 11.37 -10.34
C GLY A 281 22.09 10.03 -10.62
N SER A 282 22.82 9.02 -11.11
CA SER A 282 22.28 7.67 -11.32
C SER A 282 21.71 7.07 -10.03
N THR A 283 22.34 7.31 -8.88
CA THR A 283 21.87 6.76 -7.60
C THR A 283 20.51 7.37 -7.17
N MET A 284 20.12 8.52 -7.73
CA MET A 284 18.84 9.16 -7.44
C MET A 284 17.67 8.36 -8.01
N PHE A 285 17.89 7.61 -9.10
CA PHE A 285 16.88 6.72 -9.68
C PHE A 285 16.57 5.52 -8.77
N LEU A 286 17.54 5.02 -8.00
CA LEU A 286 17.32 3.89 -7.09
C LEU A 286 16.60 4.32 -5.81
N MET A 287 17.01 5.43 -5.20
CA MET A 287 16.60 5.77 -3.84
C MET A 287 15.59 6.94 -3.76
N GLY A 288 15.46 7.70 -4.83
CA GLY A 288 14.66 8.93 -4.90
C GLY A 288 15.46 10.16 -4.43
N PRO A 289 15.24 11.33 -5.06
CA PRO A 289 16.08 12.51 -4.90
C PRO A 289 16.15 13.02 -3.45
N MET A 290 15.02 13.00 -2.72
CA MET A 290 14.94 13.48 -1.34
C MET A 290 15.63 12.57 -0.31
N LYS A 291 15.61 11.25 -0.53
CA LYS A 291 16.28 10.29 0.37
C LYS A 291 17.78 10.28 0.15
N GLN A 292 18.22 10.47 -1.09
CA GLN A 292 19.64 10.61 -1.40
C GLN A 292 20.22 11.87 -0.79
N LEU A 293 19.55 13.02 -0.91
CA LEU A 293 20.02 14.28 -0.34
C LEU A 293 20.15 14.20 1.19
N LYS A 294 19.17 13.59 1.88
CA LYS A 294 19.25 13.37 3.34
C LYS A 294 20.39 12.43 3.75
N ARG A 295 20.69 11.39 2.96
CA ARG A 295 21.80 10.47 3.24
C ARG A 295 23.18 11.07 2.96
N MET A 296 23.30 12.13 2.18
CA MET A 296 24.57 12.83 1.95
C MET A 296 25.08 13.57 3.21
N PHE A 297 24.19 13.86 4.17
CA PHE A 297 24.52 14.49 5.46
C PHE A 297 24.74 13.48 6.61
N GLU A 298 24.85 12.19 6.30
CA GLU A 298 25.12 11.14 7.30
C GLU A 298 26.64 11.09 7.61
N PRO A 299 27.06 11.05 8.89
CA PRO A 299 28.44 11.31 9.32
C PRO A 299 29.48 10.32 8.75
N THR A 300 29.07 9.09 8.41
CA THR A 300 29.92 8.09 7.76
C THR A 300 30.25 8.39 6.29
N ARG A 301 29.54 9.31 5.63
CA ARG A 301 29.68 9.63 4.18
C ARG A 301 30.08 11.07 3.90
N LEU A 302 30.06 11.92 4.93
CA LEU A 302 30.47 13.31 4.86
C LEU A 302 31.92 13.44 4.33
N ILE A 303 32.82 12.54 4.77
CA ILE A 303 34.23 12.53 4.34
C ILE A 303 34.36 12.34 2.83
N ALA A 304 33.66 11.36 2.24
CA ALA A 304 33.70 11.12 0.80
C ALA A 304 33.09 12.27 -0.01
N THR A 305 32.03 12.90 0.51
CA THR A 305 31.39 14.07 -0.11
C THR A 305 32.30 15.30 -0.06
N ILE A 306 32.98 15.52 1.07
CA ILE A 306 33.99 16.58 1.22
C ILE A 306 35.17 16.33 0.29
N VAL A 307 35.71 15.11 0.22
CA VAL A 307 36.80 14.75 -0.69
C VAL A 307 36.41 14.99 -2.16
N MET A 308 35.17 14.68 -2.55
CA MET A 308 34.66 14.95 -3.89
C MET A 308 34.46 16.44 -4.18
N LEU A 309 33.90 17.20 -3.23
CA LEU A 309 33.73 18.65 -3.42
C LEU A 309 35.09 19.34 -3.49
N VAL A 310 36.06 18.92 -2.66
CA VAL A 310 37.44 19.41 -2.69
C VAL A 310 38.14 19.03 -3.99
N SER A 311 37.91 17.83 -4.54
CA SER A 311 38.48 17.45 -5.84
C SER A 311 37.86 18.20 -7.01
N ILE A 312 36.54 18.46 -7.00
CA ILE A 312 35.86 19.31 -8.00
C ILE A 312 36.37 20.75 -7.91
N GLN A 313 36.53 21.29 -6.70
CA GLN A 313 36.98 22.66 -6.47
C GLN A 313 38.46 22.85 -6.84
N GLY A 314 39.32 21.88 -6.51
CA GLY A 314 40.73 21.84 -6.91
C GLY A 314 40.92 21.76 -8.43
N VAL A 315 40.06 21.03 -9.13
CA VAL A 315 40.08 20.91 -10.60
C VAL A 315 39.57 22.19 -11.29
N THR A 316 38.54 22.84 -10.74
CA THR A 316 37.96 24.08 -11.29
C THR A 316 38.90 25.28 -11.10
N LEU A 317 39.56 25.37 -9.93
CA LEU A 317 40.53 26.41 -9.64
C LEU A 317 41.85 26.25 -10.41
N SER A 318 42.21 25.03 -10.81
CA SER A 318 43.38 24.79 -11.67
C SER A 318 43.22 25.35 -13.10
N SER A 319 42.00 25.76 -13.49
CA SER A 319 41.70 26.39 -14.78
C SER A 319 41.48 27.91 -14.71
N TYR A 320 41.44 28.50 -13.50
CA TYR A 320 41.10 29.92 -13.31
C TYR A 320 42.30 30.70 -12.76
N LYS A 321 42.94 31.51 -13.62
CA LYS A 321 43.86 32.57 -13.16
C LYS A 321 43.04 33.81 -12.78
N PRO A 322 43.14 34.29 -11.54
CA PRO A 322 43.37 35.71 -11.35
C PRO A 322 44.40 36.00 -10.26
N GLY A 323 45.10 37.11 -10.44
CA GLY A 323 46.21 37.55 -9.60
C GLY A 323 45.82 37.96 -8.18
N SER A 324 46.86 37.93 -7.34
CA SER A 324 47.08 38.58 -6.05
C SER A 324 46.19 38.19 -4.85
N ASN A 325 46.88 37.50 -3.92
CA ASN A 325 46.82 37.63 -2.46
C ASN A 325 45.57 37.18 -1.71
N PHE A 326 45.55 35.89 -1.33
CA PHE A 326 44.97 35.48 -0.05
C PHE A 326 45.84 34.39 0.60
N HIS A 327 46.39 34.71 1.78
CA HIS A 327 47.23 33.85 2.59
C HIS A 327 46.38 32.81 3.34
N SER A 328 47.03 31.69 3.69
CA SER A 328 46.56 30.59 4.55
C SER A 328 46.04 29.32 3.85
N SER A 329 46.65 28.95 2.73
CA SER A 329 47.15 27.57 2.51
C SER A 329 48.09 27.55 1.30
N GLN A 330 49.27 28.13 1.47
CA GLN A 330 50.42 28.02 0.56
C GLN A 330 50.99 26.58 0.44
N LEU A 331 50.15 25.54 0.62
CA LEU A 331 50.53 24.12 0.60
C LEU A 331 50.22 23.45 -0.76
N TRP A 332 49.21 23.96 -1.49
CA TRP A 332 48.85 23.48 -2.83
C TRP A 332 49.86 23.88 -3.92
N LEU A 333 50.60 24.97 -3.68
CA LEU A 333 51.53 25.54 -4.66
C LEU A 333 52.90 24.82 -4.74
N ARG A 334 53.15 23.78 -3.94
CA ARG A 334 54.47 23.10 -3.89
C ARG A 334 54.45 21.58 -3.84
N MET A 335 53.34 20.96 -3.44
CA MET A 335 53.21 19.51 -3.41
C MET A 335 52.48 19.04 -4.67
N CYS A 336 53.12 18.73 -5.77
CA CYS A 336 54.48 18.29 -5.96
C CYS A 336 54.56 18.13 -7.47
N LEU A 337 55.53 18.80 -8.10
CA LEU A 337 56.33 18.24 -9.18
C LEU A 337 55.54 17.39 -10.20
N GLU A 338 55.11 17.99 -11.31
CA GLU A 338 55.90 17.93 -12.55
C GLU A 338 56.27 16.46 -12.90
N TRP A 339 55.49 15.89 -13.83
CA TRP A 339 55.88 14.79 -14.73
C TRP A 339 55.93 13.32 -14.26
N ARG A 340 55.89 12.98 -12.96
CA ARG A 340 55.88 11.54 -12.52
C ARG A 340 54.50 11.00 -12.09
N LYS A 341 53.44 11.80 -12.21
CA LYS A 341 52.18 11.64 -11.45
C LYS A 341 50.90 11.32 -12.24
N ALA A 342 50.93 11.26 -13.56
CA ALA A 342 49.75 10.81 -14.33
C ALA A 342 49.25 9.45 -13.82
N GLY A 343 50.17 8.53 -13.51
CA GLY A 343 49.85 7.23 -12.90
C GLY A 343 49.26 7.32 -11.48
N LEU A 344 49.71 8.28 -10.66
CA LEU A 344 49.15 8.46 -9.31
C LEU A 344 47.73 9.04 -9.36
N ALA A 345 47.48 10.00 -10.27
CA ALA A 345 46.15 10.52 -10.53
C ALA A 345 45.21 9.43 -11.07
N LEU A 346 45.70 8.60 -12.00
CA LEU A 346 44.97 7.44 -12.52
C LEU A 346 44.64 6.44 -11.40
N LEU A 347 45.60 6.15 -10.50
CA LEU A 347 45.39 5.27 -9.34
C LEU A 347 44.26 5.78 -8.44
N PHE A 348 44.25 7.08 -8.11
CA PHE A 348 43.17 7.68 -7.34
C PHE A 348 41.82 7.64 -8.07
N CYS A 349 41.81 7.81 -9.40
CA CYS A 349 40.58 7.69 -10.21
C CYS A 349 40.03 6.26 -10.18
N ILE A 350 40.90 5.24 -10.28
CA ILE A 350 40.53 3.82 -10.20
C ILE A 350 39.97 3.50 -8.80
N LEU A 351 40.64 3.96 -7.73
CA LEU A 351 40.16 3.78 -6.36
C LEU A 351 38.80 4.45 -6.14
N GLN A 352 38.61 5.67 -6.66
CA GLN A 352 37.33 6.38 -6.60
C GLN A 352 36.22 5.64 -7.37
N PHE A 353 36.53 5.08 -8.54
CA PHE A 353 35.60 4.28 -9.33
C PHE A 353 35.12 3.04 -8.58
N PHE A 354 36.03 2.25 -8.00
CA PHE A 354 35.66 1.08 -7.22
C PHE A 354 34.86 1.45 -5.96
N ALA A 355 35.21 2.55 -5.28
CA ALA A 355 34.43 3.05 -4.15
C ALA A 355 33.00 3.45 -4.55
N MET A 356 32.83 4.13 -5.69
CA MET A 356 31.52 4.52 -6.23
C MET A 356 30.69 3.32 -6.71
N ALA A 357 31.32 2.34 -7.35
CA ALA A 357 30.65 1.09 -7.74
C ALA A 357 30.17 0.33 -6.49
N TRP A 358 31.04 0.18 -5.48
CA TRP A 358 30.69 -0.48 -4.22
C TRP A 358 29.59 0.25 -3.43
N TYR A 359 29.61 1.58 -3.50
CA TYR A 359 28.56 2.43 -2.94
C TYR A 359 27.23 2.21 -3.67
N SER A 360 27.23 2.16 -5.00
CA SER A 360 26.02 1.99 -5.79
C SER A 360 25.40 0.59 -5.60
N ILE A 361 26.24 -0.45 -5.53
CA ILE A 361 25.82 -1.84 -5.25
C ILE A 361 25.18 -1.97 -3.87
N SER A 362 25.50 -1.09 -2.92
CA SER A 362 24.89 -1.08 -1.58
C SER A 362 23.38 -0.84 -1.56
N PHE A 363 22.85 -0.23 -2.61
CA PHE A 363 21.45 0.11 -2.71
C PHE A 363 20.61 -0.99 -3.34
N ILE A 364 21.25 -1.97 -3.99
CA ILE A 364 20.56 -3.10 -4.60
C ILE A 364 20.53 -4.22 -3.56
N PRO A 365 19.34 -4.68 -3.12
CA PRO A 365 19.23 -5.77 -2.15
C PRO A 365 19.91 -7.03 -2.73
N TYR A 366 20.65 -7.76 -1.88
CA TYR A 366 21.41 -8.97 -2.22
C TYR A 366 22.58 -8.81 -3.20
N ALA A 367 22.77 -7.65 -3.83
CA ALA A 367 23.85 -7.47 -4.82
C ALA A 367 25.25 -7.49 -4.19
N ARG A 368 25.42 -6.95 -2.98
CA ARG A 368 26.69 -7.01 -2.25
C ARG A 368 27.11 -8.45 -1.95
N ASP A 369 26.16 -9.30 -1.59
CA ASP A 369 26.42 -10.70 -1.26
C ASP A 369 26.73 -11.52 -2.51
N ALA A 370 26.07 -11.22 -3.64
CA ALA A 370 26.39 -11.80 -4.94
C ALA A 370 27.84 -11.47 -5.37
N VAL A 371 28.26 -10.20 -5.25
CA VAL A 371 29.63 -9.79 -5.61
C VAL A 371 30.67 -10.45 -4.71
N LYS A 372 30.43 -10.51 -3.38
CA LYS A 372 31.32 -11.21 -2.45
C LYS A 372 31.48 -12.69 -2.79
N LYS A 373 30.38 -13.36 -3.17
CA LYS A 373 30.40 -14.76 -3.62
C LYS A 373 31.17 -14.95 -4.93
N CYS A 374 30.99 -14.07 -5.91
CA CYS A 374 31.78 -14.13 -7.15
C CYS A 374 33.28 -13.96 -6.88
N VAL A 375 33.66 -13.00 -6.03
CA VAL A 375 35.06 -12.77 -5.68
C VAL A 375 35.64 -13.95 -4.91
N SER A 376 34.91 -14.58 -3.99
CA SER A 376 35.39 -15.78 -3.28
C SER A 376 35.56 -16.98 -4.21
N VAL A 377 34.73 -17.10 -5.25
CA VAL A 377 34.84 -18.16 -6.28
C VAL A 377 36.01 -17.91 -7.24
N CYS A 378 36.36 -16.66 -7.54
CA CYS A 378 37.52 -16.34 -8.38
C CYS A 378 38.86 -16.40 -7.62
N LEU A 379 38.83 -16.34 -6.29
CA LEU A 379 40.01 -16.44 -5.41
C LEU A 379 40.23 -17.85 -4.84
N SER A 380 39.28 -18.77 -5.04
CA SER A 380 39.44 -20.22 -4.85
C SER A 380 39.85 -20.85 -6.16
#